data_AF-A0A392NTL6-F1
#
_entry.id   AF-A0A392NTL6-F1
#
_cell.length_a   1.000
_cell.length_b   1.000
_cell.length_c   1.000
_cell.angle_alpha   90.00
_cell.angle_beta   90.00
_cell.angle_gamma   90.00
#
_symmetry.space_group_name_H-M   'P 1'
#
loop_
_entity.id
_entity.type
_entity.pdbx_description
1 polymer ?
#
loop_
_entity_poly.entity_id
_entity_poly.type
_entity_poly.pdbx_seq_one_letter_code
_entity_poly.pdbx_strand_id
1 'polypeptide(L)' 'SVHCATRAAIKEARKQLLSWSNLDEPDSTFQLRVPATMPVVKELSGLDIVERYLKWKMSRV' A
#
# COMPACT_ATOMS: atom_id res chain seq x y z
N SER A 1 11.07 -17.45 4.18
CA SER A 1 11.78 -16.61 3.19
C SER A 1 11.40 -15.16 3.38
N VAL A 2 12.33 -14.21 3.21
CA VAL A 2 12.09 -12.76 3.32
C VAL A 2 10.93 -12.32 2.43
N HIS A 3 10.87 -12.82 1.20
CA HIS A 3 9.81 -12.51 0.24
C HIS A 3 8.39 -12.82 0.78
N CYS A 4 8.22 -13.99 1.39
CA CYS A 4 6.94 -14.40 1.98
C CYS A 4 6.56 -13.51 3.17
N ALA A 5 7.54 -13.14 4.01
CA ALA A 5 7.32 -12.25 5.13
C ALA A 5 6.91 -10.84 4.67
N THR A 6 7.59 -10.29 3.65
CA THR A 6 7.22 -9.01 3.03
C THR A 6 5.82 -9.07 2.45
N ARG A 7 5.46 -10.14 1.75
CA ARG A 7 4.10 -10.32 1.22
C ARG A 7 3.04 -10.37 2.33
N ALA A 8 3.31 -11.07 3.44
CA ALA A 8 2.39 -11.10 4.58
C ALA A 8 2.23 -9.72 5.21
N ALA A 9 3.33 -8.99 5.42
CA ALA A 9 3.32 -7.64 5.98
C ALA A 9 2.50 -6.66 5.12
N ILE A 10 2.69 -6.68 3.79
CA ILE A 10 1.90 -5.87 2.86
C ILE A 10 0.40 -6.20 2.98
N LYS A 11 0.05 -7.49 3.08
CA LYS A 11 -1.36 -7.91 3.20
C LYS A 11 -2.01 -7.31 4.46
N GLU A 12 -1.33 -7.40 5.59
CA GLU A 12 -1.86 -6.85 6.84
C GLU A 12 -1.91 -5.32 6.83
N ALA A 13 -0.93 -4.64 6.23
CA ALA A 13 -0.95 -3.19 6.05
C ALA A 13 -2.18 -2.73 5.25
N ARG A 14 -2.53 -3.44 4.18
CA ARG A 14 -3.72 -3.14 3.38
C ARG A 14 -5.02 -3.35 4.15
N LYS A 15 -5.14 -4.42 4.93
CA LYS A 15 -6.30 -4.64 5.81
C LYS A 15 -6.44 -3.53 6.86
N GLN A 16 -5.34 -3.10 7.47
CA GLN A 16 -5.35 -1.98 8.42
C GLN A 16 -5.80 -0.70 7.74
N LEU A 17 -5.28 -0.39 6.56
CA LEU A 17 -5.70 0.78 5.80
C LEU A 17 -7.19 0.74 5.46
N LEU A 18 -7.69 -0.41 5.00
CA LEU A 18 -9.12 -0.63 4.75
C LEU A 18 -9.97 -0.47 6.01
N SER A 19 -9.48 -0.87 7.19
CA SER A 19 -10.23 -0.66 8.44
C SER A 19 -10.33 0.82 8.86
N TRP A 20 -9.45 1.68 8.34
CA TRP A 20 -9.44 3.12 8.63
C TRP A 20 -10.20 3.93 7.59
N SER A 21 -10.12 3.53 6.32
CA SER A 21 -10.98 4.08 5.28
C SER A 21 -12.37 3.47 5.45
N ASN A 22 -13.42 4.26 5.63
CA ASN A 22 -14.81 3.75 5.66
C ASN A 22 -15.28 3.21 4.28
N LEU A 23 -14.40 2.53 3.54
CA LEU A 23 -14.58 1.96 2.23
C LEU A 23 -14.65 0.45 2.40
N ASP A 24 -15.80 -0.14 2.06
CA ASP A 24 -15.96 -1.59 1.92
C ASP A 24 -15.32 -2.05 0.59
N GLU A 25 -14.01 -1.86 0.44
CA GLU A 25 -13.28 -2.40 -0.69
C GLU A 25 -12.79 -3.81 -0.34
N PRO A 26 -13.05 -4.83 -1.18
CA PRO A 26 -12.58 -6.19 -0.92
C PRO A 26 -11.05 -6.24 -0.84
N ASP A 27 -10.50 -7.12 0.01
CA ASP A 27 -9.06 -7.39 0.12
C ASP A 27 -8.53 -7.91 -1.24
N SER A 28 -8.17 -6.97 -2.12
CA SER A 28 -7.81 -7.26 -3.50
C SER A 28 -6.48 -8.01 -3.53
N THR A 29 -6.46 -9.14 -4.24
CA THR A 29 -5.27 -9.99 -4.31
C THR A 29 -4.15 -9.27 -5.04
N PHE A 30 -2.93 -9.24 -4.48
CA PHE A 30 -1.78 -8.61 -5.12
C PHE A 30 -0.62 -9.58 -5.34
N GLN A 31 0.20 -9.24 -6.33
CA GLN A 31 1.43 -9.93 -6.65
C GLN A 31 2.62 -9.10 -6.16
N LEU A 32 3.52 -9.72 -5.41
CA LEU A 32 4.82 -9.15 -5.08
C LEU A 32 5.84 -9.84 -6.00
N ARG A 33 6.46 -9.09 -6.91
CA ARG A 33 7.51 -9.63 -7.80
C ARG A 33 8.83 -9.77 -7.04
N VAL A 34 9.74 -10.59 -7.57
CA VAL A 34 11.11 -10.76 -7.06
C VAL A 34 12.08 -9.98 -7.96
N PRO A 35 13.02 -9.20 -7.40
CA PRO A 35 13.16 -8.89 -5.98
C PRO A 35 12.05 -7.95 -5.48
N ALA A 36 11.69 -8.08 -4.20
CA ALA A 36 10.77 -7.17 -3.54
C ALA A 36 11.47 -5.84 -3.23
N THR A 37 11.55 -4.95 -4.22
CA THR A 37 12.22 -3.65 -4.08
C THR A 37 11.39 -2.71 -3.20
N MET A 38 12.06 -1.80 -2.48
CA MET A 38 11.40 -0.88 -1.55
C MET A 38 10.31 0.01 -2.20
N PRO A 39 10.48 0.52 -3.43
CA PRO A 39 9.41 1.25 -4.11
C PRO A 39 8.13 0.42 -4.28
N VAL A 40 8.27 -0.84 -4.72
CA VAL A 40 7.14 -1.77 -4.93
C VAL A 40 6.46 -2.11 -3.60
N VAL A 41 7.23 -2.34 -2.54
CA VAL A 41 6.68 -2.61 -1.21
C VAL A 41 5.88 -1.42 -0.67
N LYS A 42 6.39 -0.19 -0.85
CA LYS A 42 5.71 1.04 -0.40
C LYS A 42 4.38 1.25 -1.10
N GLU A 43 4.36 1.08 -2.42
CA GLU A 43 3.16 1.19 -3.25
C GLU A 43 2.10 0.15 -2.82
N LEU A 44 2.49 -1.12 -2.74
CA LEU A 44 1.56 -2.19 -2.37
C LEU A 44 1.05 -2.10 -0.93
N SER A 45 1.82 -1.46 -0.02
CA SER A 45 1.40 -1.24 1.37
C SER A 45 0.42 -0.08 1.53
N GLY A 46 0.11 0.66 0.45
CA GLY A 46 -0.77 1.84 0.52
C GLY A 46 -0.14 3.03 1.25
N LEU A 47 1.21 3.10 1.29
CA LEU A 47 1.96 4.21 1.89
C LEU A 47 2.13 5.37 0.88
N ASP A 48 1.06 5.73 0.18
CA ASP A 48 1.01 6.82 -0.80
C ASP A 48 0.57 8.16 -0.19
N ILE A 49 0.37 8.22 1.14
CA ILE A 49 -0.16 9.40 1.84
C ILE A 49 0.57 10.70 1.51
N VAL A 50 1.91 10.64 1.40
CA VAL A 50 2.73 11.81 1.04
C VAL A 50 2.44 12.24 -0.40
N GLU A 51 2.36 11.30 -1.33
CA GLU A 51 2.04 11.60 -2.73
C GLU A 51 0.61 12.14 -2.87
N ARG A 52 -0.35 11.54 -2.18
CA ARG A 52 -1.75 11.99 -2.14
C ARG A 52 -1.88 13.39 -1.55
N TYR A 53 -1.18 13.65 -0.44
CA TYR A 53 -1.14 14.98 0.18
C TYR A 53 -0.52 16.02 -0.76
N LEU A 54 0.61 15.70 -1.39
CA LEU A 54 1.27 16.58 -2.34
C LEU A 54 0.37 16.87 -3.54
N LYS A 55 -0.28 15.86 -4.14
CA LYS A 55 -1.27 16.04 -5.20
C LYS A 55 -2.39 16.99 -4.77
N TRP A 56 -3.02 16.73 -3.63
CA TRP A 56 -4.08 17.58 -3.09
C TRP A 56 -3.61 19.02 -2.86
N LYS A 57 -2.40 19.21 -2.33
CA LYS A 57 -1.82 20.52 -2.06
C LYS A 57 -1.51 21.27 -3.35
N MET A 58 -0.94 20.59 -4.34
CA MET A 58 -0.57 21.17 -5.63
C MET A 58 -1.79 21.43 -6.53
N SER A 59 -2.86 20.65 -6.40
CA SER A 59 -4.14 20.90 -7.10
C SER A 59 -4.92 22.10 -6.56
N ARG A 60 -4.49 22.71 -5.44
CA ARG A 60 -5.09 23.92 -4.85
C ARG A 60 -4.32 25.20 -5.17
N VAL A 61 -3.22 25.11 -5.92
CA VAL A 61 -2.43 26.25 -6.43
C VAL A 61 -2.79 26.46 -7.89
#